data_AF-A0A3B9J4E1-F1
#
_entry.id   AF-A0A3B9J4E1-F1
#
_cell.length_a   1.000
_cell.length_b   1.000
_cell.length_c   1.000
_cell.angle_alpha   90.00
_cell.angle_beta   90.00
_cell.angle_gamma   90.00
#
_symmetry.space_group_name_H-M   'P 1'
#
loop_
_entity.id
_entity.type
_entity.pdbx_description
1 polymer ?
#
loop_
_entity_poly.entity_id
_entity_poly.type
_entity_poly.pdbx_seq_one_letter_code
_entity_poly.pdbx_strand_id
1 'polypeptide(L)'
;DHGTYPFVTSSNPVAGYALVGAGIGPGAVDQVIGIAKAYLTRVGSGPFVTELDDAVGDHLVEVGREYGTNTGRRRRVGWFDAVMARQ
;
A
#
# COMPACT_ATOMS: atom_id res chain seq x y z
N ASP A 1 11.47 7.37 2.70
CA ASP A 1 11.92 7.26 4.11
C ASP A 1 11.12 6.28 4.98
N HIS A 2 9.79 6.35 5.01
CA HIS A 2 8.96 5.64 6.00
C HIS A 2 8.43 4.25 5.57
N GLY A 3 8.83 3.74 4.41
CA GLY A 3 8.42 2.41 3.94
C GLY A 3 9.38 1.30 4.39
N THR A 4 9.04 0.05 4.08
CA THR A 4 9.90 -1.12 4.35
C THR A 4 11.10 -1.18 3.40
N TYR A 5 12.08 -0.29 3.58
CA TYR A 5 13.31 -0.26 2.78
C TYR A 5 14.04 -1.62 2.84
N PRO A 6 14.65 -2.12 1.75
CA PRO A 6 14.77 -1.50 0.42
C PRO A 6 13.57 -1.74 -0.52
N PHE A 7 12.50 -2.38 -0.04
CA PHE A 7 11.34 -2.77 -0.85
C PHE A 7 10.33 -1.61 -1.01
N VAL A 8 10.82 -0.47 -1.50
CA VAL A 8 10.09 0.78 -1.62
C VAL A 8 10.26 1.37 -3.02
N THR A 9 9.36 2.28 -3.42
CA THR A 9 9.60 3.15 -4.58
C THR A 9 10.67 4.20 -4.23
N SER A 10 11.27 4.80 -5.26
CA SER A 10 12.30 5.84 -5.11
C SER A 10 11.74 7.24 -4.83
N SER A 11 10.41 7.39 -4.81
CA SER A 11 9.72 8.64 -4.46
C SER A 11 9.06 8.56 -3.07
N ASN A 12 8.59 9.71 -2.57
CA ASN A 12 7.91 9.80 -1.28
C ASN A 12 6.39 9.97 -1.49
N PRO A 13 5.57 8.93 -1.21
CA PRO A 13 4.11 9.00 -1.36
C PRO A 13 3.38 9.56 -0.13
N VAL A 14 4.10 10.05 0.89
CA VAL A 14 3.49 10.67 2.08
C VAL A 14 2.89 12.04 1.73
N ALA A 15 1.80 12.41 2.40
CA ALA A 15 1.01 13.61 2.09
C ALA A 15 1.88 14.89 2.01
N GLY A 16 2.82 15.07 2.95
CA GLY A 16 3.71 16.24 2.97
C GLY A 16 4.57 16.41 1.70
N TYR A 17 4.91 15.31 1.01
CA TYR A 17 5.72 15.36 -0.20
C TYR A 17 4.92 15.73 -1.46
N ALA A 18 3.59 15.59 -1.44
CA ALA A 18 2.75 16.08 -2.53
C ALA A 18 2.92 17.61 -2.71
N LEU A 19 3.08 18.34 -1.61
CA LEU A 19 3.28 19.79 -1.61
C LEU A 19 4.64 20.17 -2.18
N VAL A 20 5.69 19.44 -1.82
CA VAL A 20 7.05 19.64 -2.36
C VAL A 20 7.05 19.46 -3.88
N GLY A 21 6.39 18.40 -4.38
CA GLY A 21 6.28 18.14 -5.81
C GLY A 21 5.43 19.18 -6.56
N ALA A 22 4.48 19.82 -5.89
CA ALA A 22 3.59 20.84 -6.45
C ALA A 22 4.11 22.28 -6.28
N GLY A 23 5.16 22.51 -5.50
CA GLY A 23 5.65 23.85 -5.17
C GLY A 23 4.71 24.64 -4.25
N ILE A 24 3.92 23.96 -3.42
CA ILE A 24 2.91 24.55 -2.54
C ILE A 24 3.45 24.62 -1.10
N GLY A 25 3.17 25.71 -0.39
CA GLY A 25 3.54 25.85 1.02
C GLY A 25 2.70 24.98 1.96
N PRO A 26 3.24 24.52 3.10
CA PRO A 26 2.58 23.58 4.01
C PRO A 26 1.26 24.07 4.61
N GLY A 27 1.06 25.39 4.73
CA GLY A 27 -0.17 25.98 5.26
C GLY A 27 -1.35 26.01 4.28
N ALA A 28 -1.19 25.49 3.07
CA ALA A 28 -2.23 25.52 2.04
C ALA A 28 -3.09 24.24 1.97
N VAL A 29 -2.90 23.30 2.90
CA VAL A 29 -3.65 22.03 2.95
C VAL A 29 -4.57 22.02 4.16
N ASP A 30 -5.88 22.00 3.90
CA ASP A 30 -6.90 21.98 4.95
C ASP A 30 -7.24 20.55 5.41
N GLN A 31 -7.09 19.55 4.54
CA GLN A 31 -7.49 18.17 4.83
C GLN A 31 -6.62 17.14 4.08
N VAL A 32 -6.34 16.02 4.76
CA VAL A 32 -5.73 14.81 4.17
C VAL A 32 -6.68 13.64 4.36
N ILE A 33 -6.99 12.91 3.28
CA ILE A 33 -7.84 11.72 3.31
C ILE A 33 -6.96 10.49 3.05
N GLY A 34 -6.83 9.62 4.04
CA GLY A 34 -6.16 8.33 3.89
C GLY A 34 -7.08 7.29 3.26
N ILE A 35 -6.58 6.56 2.26
CA ILE A 35 -7.32 5.47 1.62
C ILE A 35 -6.71 4.14 2.05
N ALA A 36 -7.50 3.33 2.74
CA ALA A 36 -7.14 1.97 3.11
C ALA A 36 -8.15 0.98 2.53
N LYS A 37 -7.65 -0.17 2.09
CA LYS A 37 -8.48 -1.31 1.72
C LYS A 37 -8.90 -2.09 2.97
N ALA A 38 -9.99 -2.85 2.86
CA ALA A 38 -10.46 -3.74 3.93
C ALA A 38 -9.48 -4.91 4.23
N TYR A 39 -8.55 -5.19 3.32
CA TYR A 39 -7.46 -6.15 3.46
C TYR A 39 -6.22 -5.62 2.74
N LEU A 40 -5.04 -6.16 3.06
CA LEU A 40 -3.79 -5.68 2.49
C LEU A 40 -3.39 -6.46 1.25
N THR A 41 -2.72 -5.75 0.33
CA THR A 41 -2.16 -6.34 -0.88
C THR A 41 -0.79 -5.75 -1.19
N ARG A 42 0.16 -6.58 -1.64
CA ARG A 42 1.51 -6.16 -1.99
C ARG A 42 1.91 -6.68 -3.36
N VAL A 43 2.62 -5.85 -4.13
CA VAL A 43 3.29 -6.27 -5.37
C VAL A 43 4.79 -6.30 -5.10
N GLY A 44 5.45 -7.38 -5.53
CA GLY A 44 6.89 -7.56 -5.35
C GLY A 44 7.28 -8.22 -4.02
N SER A 45 8.59 -8.37 -3.83
CA SER A 45 9.18 -8.95 -2.63
C SER A 45 9.16 -7.97 -1.44
N GLY A 46 9.55 -8.46 -0.27
CA GLY A 46 9.64 -7.69 0.97
C GLY A 46 8.72 -8.21 2.07
N PRO A 47 8.90 -7.75 3.32
CA PRO A 47 8.16 -8.27 4.47
C PRO A 47 6.66 -8.05 4.34
N PHE A 48 5.84 -9.03 4.71
CA PHE A 48 4.38 -8.85 4.74
C PHE A 48 3.84 -9.65 5.93
N VAL A 49 3.68 -8.97 7.06
CA VAL A 49 3.45 -9.60 8.38
C VAL A 49 2.13 -10.36 8.42
N THR A 50 1.09 -9.85 7.75
CA THR A 50 -0.25 -10.44 7.73
C THR A 50 -0.54 -11.25 6.47
N GLU A 51 0.50 -11.64 5.71
CA GLU A 51 0.34 -12.39 4.47
C GLU A 51 -0.35 -13.74 4.68
N LEU A 52 -1.19 -14.11 3.70
CA LEU A 52 -1.94 -15.35 3.68
C LEU A 52 -1.49 -16.23 2.50
N ASP A 53 -0.98 -17.41 2.83
CA ASP A 53 -0.58 -18.47 1.90
C ASP A 53 -1.56 -19.66 1.90
N ASP A 54 -2.79 -19.41 2.34
CA ASP A 54 -3.85 -20.41 2.47
C ASP A 54 -5.06 -20.12 1.55
N ALA A 55 -6.11 -20.93 1.69
CA ALA A 55 -7.33 -20.80 0.90
C ALA A 55 -8.06 -19.46 1.10
N VAL A 56 -7.85 -18.77 2.23
CA VAL A 56 -8.42 -17.43 2.45
C VAL A 56 -7.67 -16.41 1.60
N GLY A 57 -6.33 -16.52 1.54
CA GLY A 57 -5.52 -15.72 0.64
C GLY A 57 -5.94 -15.89 -0.82
N ASP A 58 -6.11 -17.14 -1.28
CA ASP A 58 -6.61 -17.41 -2.63
C ASP A 58 -7.98 -16.78 -2.89
N HIS A 59 -8.92 -16.92 -1.95
CA HIS A 59 -10.24 -16.32 -2.06
C HIS A 59 -10.20 -14.79 -2.19
N LEU A 60 -9.37 -14.12 -1.40
CA LEU A 60 -9.21 -12.65 -1.45
C LEU A 60 -8.63 -12.18 -2.78
N VAL A 61 -7.68 -12.93 -3.36
CA VAL A 61 -7.13 -12.61 -4.69
C VAL A 61 -8.21 -12.67 -5.76
N GLU A 62 -9.02 -13.74 -5.77
CA GLU A 62 -10.03 -13.96 -6.80
C GLU A 62 -11.18 -12.95 -6.72
N VAL A 63 -11.76 -12.75 -5.53
CA VAL A 63 -12.88 -11.81 -5.35
C VAL A 63 -12.41 -10.36 -5.52
N GLY A 64 -11.23 -10.03 -5.02
CA GLY A 64 -10.63 -8.71 -5.13
C GLY A 64 -10.07 -8.39 -6.52
N ARG A 65 -9.98 -9.39 -7.41
CA ARG A 65 -9.29 -9.30 -8.71
C ARG A 65 -7.88 -8.74 -8.55
N GLU A 66 -7.12 -9.29 -7.60
CA GLU A 66 -5.79 -8.79 -7.23
C GLU A 66 -4.69 -9.24 -8.19
N TYR A 67 -4.82 -8.78 -9.43
CA TYR A 67 -3.87 -9.02 -10.51
C TYR A 67 -3.36 -7.68 -11.04
N GLY A 68 -2.08 -7.66 -11.44
CA GLY A 68 -1.52 -6.51 -12.14
C GLY A 68 -2.25 -6.26 -13.45
N THR A 69 -2.71 -5.03 -13.68
CA THR A 69 -3.47 -4.67 -14.90
C THR A 69 -2.66 -4.85 -16.18
N ASN A 70 -1.36 -4.56 -16.14
CA ASN A 70 -0.47 -4.73 -17.30
C ASN A 70 0.22 -6.10 -17.31
N THR A 71 0.74 -6.52 -16.15
CA THR A 71 1.60 -7.72 -16.08
C THR A 71 0.83 -9.01 -15.87
N GLY A 72 -0.46 -8.94 -15.49
CA GLY A 72 -1.26 -10.07 -15.05
C GLY A 72 -0.78 -10.74 -13.76
N ARG A 73 0.29 -10.24 -13.14
CA ARG A 73 0.91 -10.90 -11.98
C ARG A 73 -0.01 -10.86 -10.77
N ARG A 74 -0.21 -12.02 -10.15
CA ARG A 74 -0.90 -12.19 -8.86
C ARG A 74 -0.22 -11.32 -7.80
N ARG A 75 -1.00 -10.55 -7.06
CA ARG A 75 -0.53 -9.80 -5.89
C ARG A 75 -0.49 -10.73 -4.67
N ARG A 76 0.41 -10.45 -3.75
CA ARG A 76 0.40 -11.02 -2.40
C ARG A 76 -0.74 -10.37 -1.63
N VAL A 77 -1.43 -11.12 -0.79
CA VAL A 77 -2.58 -10.62 -0.02
C VAL A 77 -2.49 -11.02 1.44
N GLY A 78 -3.16 -10.27 2.31
CA GLY A 78 -3.12 -10.51 3.74
C GLY A 78 -4.21 -9.78 4.49
N TRP A 79 -4.37 -10.11 5.77
CA TRP A 79 -5.32 -9.39 6.63
C TRP A 79 -4.97 -7.91 6.75
N PHE A 80 -5.98 -7.10 7.11
CA PHE A 80 -5.75 -5.71 7.50
C PHE A 80 -4.78 -5.64 8.68
N ASP A 81 -3.72 -4.87 8.54
CA ASP A 81 -2.74 -4.61 9.60
C ASP A 81 -3.01 -3.25 10.24
N ALA A 82 -3.68 -3.27 11.39
CA ALA A 82 -3.99 -2.07 12.16
C ALA A 82 -2.76 -1.41 12.80
N VAL A 83 -1.67 -2.16 13.03
CA VAL A 83 -0.42 -1.61 13.58
C VAL A 83 0.28 -0.80 12.51
N MET A 84 0.37 -1.33 11.28
CA MET A 84 0.88 -0.61 10.12
C MET A 84 0.01 0.61 9.78
N ALA A 85 -1.32 0.47 9.80
CA ALA A 85 -2.23 1.56 9.43
C ALA A 85 -2.22 2.76 10.40
N ARG A 86 -1.73 2.57 11.63
CA ARG A 86 -1.64 3.63 12.65
C ARG A 86 -0.36 4.47 12.51
N GLN A 87 0.67 3.98 11.82
CA GLN A 87 1.93 4.72 11.62
C GLN A 87 1.71 6.02 10.84
#